data_AF-A0A930QQ05-F1
#
_entry.id   AF-A0A930QQ05-F1
#
_cell.length_a   1.000
_cell.length_b   1.000
_cell.length_c   1.000
_cell.angle_alpha   90.00
_cell.angle_beta   90.00
_cell.angle_gamma   90.00
#
_symmetry.space_group_name_H-M   'P 1'
#
loop_
_entity.id
_entity.type
_entity.pdbx_description
1 polymer ?
#
loop_
_entity_poly.entity_id
_entity_poly.type
_entity_poly.pdbx_seq_one_letter_code
_entity_poly.pdbx_strand_id
1 'polypeptide(L)'
;MLPHHYGHEVTGTEVLAAWNQRMTLPHEWRKAAAFVIRQHMRAPRLTHPGKIVDLLFGIESSGLSIADFNIVIRADHGSLPRYLQDGAAYLAAMRVVTGRDAPPALRGAEIGAWLRTAHIRILKKLLLEKE
;
A
#
# COMPACT_ATOMS: atom_id res chain seq x y z
N MET A 1 16.93 -20.56 -15.85
CA MET A 1 15.65 -20.62 -15.11
C MET A 1 15.63 -19.38 -14.22
N LEU A 2 14.79 -18.38 -14.50
CA LEU A 2 14.60 -17.28 -13.56
C LEU A 2 14.03 -17.85 -12.26
N PRO A 3 14.35 -17.31 -11.07
CA PRO A 3 13.80 -17.83 -9.82
C PRO A 3 12.26 -17.80 -9.88
N HIS A 4 11.64 -18.92 -9.54
CA HIS A 4 10.19 -19.03 -9.49
C HIS A 4 9.68 -18.23 -8.26
N HIS A 5 8.89 -17.19 -8.49
CA HIS A 5 8.48 -16.18 -7.48
C HIS A 5 7.45 -16.66 -6.43
N TYR A 6 7.59 -17.86 -5.86
CA TYR A 6 6.72 -18.36 -4.78
C TYR A 6 7.39 -18.18 -3.41
N GLY A 7 6.70 -17.55 -2.46
CA GLY A 7 7.12 -17.45 -1.05
C GLY A 7 8.11 -16.32 -0.71
N HIS A 8 8.43 -15.44 -1.66
CA HIS A 8 9.37 -14.32 -1.46
C HIS A 8 8.92 -13.36 -0.34
N GLU A 9 7.61 -13.22 -0.15
CA GLU A 9 7.01 -12.39 0.89
C GLU A 9 7.25 -12.93 2.31
N VAL A 10 7.42 -14.25 2.48
CA VAL A 10 7.72 -14.88 3.77
C VAL A 10 9.24 -14.95 3.95
N THR A 11 9.94 -15.59 3.00
CA THR A 11 11.40 -15.75 3.04
C THR A 11 12.12 -14.42 3.09
N GLY A 12 11.62 -13.38 2.39
CA GLY A 12 12.21 -12.06 2.42
C GLY A 12 12.13 -11.40 3.80
N THR A 13 11.05 -11.61 4.56
CA THR A 13 10.94 -11.04 5.91
C THR A 13 11.88 -11.69 6.91
N GLU A 14 12.11 -13.00 6.77
CA GLU A 14 13.11 -13.73 7.55
C GLU A 14 14.53 -13.25 7.24
N VAL A 15 14.85 -13.05 5.96
CA VAL A 15 16.14 -12.47 5.54
C VAL A 15 16.32 -11.06 6.11
N LEU A 16 15.30 -10.20 6.04
CA LEU A 16 15.34 -8.87 6.64
C LEU A 16 15.58 -8.92 8.16
N ALA A 17 14.94 -9.87 8.85
CA ALA A 17 15.12 -10.05 10.29
C ALA A 17 16.56 -10.49 10.63
N ALA A 18 17.11 -11.45 9.87
CA ALA A 18 18.49 -11.90 10.04
C ALA A 18 19.51 -10.79 9.77
N TRP A 19 19.28 -9.97 8.74
CA TRP A 19 20.08 -8.78 8.48
C TRP A 19 20.02 -7.79 9.65
N ASN A 20 18.82 -7.51 10.18
CA ASN A 20 18.64 -6.59 11.28
C ASN A 20 19.31 -7.06 12.59
N GLN A 21 19.42 -8.37 12.81
CA GLN A 21 20.16 -8.94 13.94
C GLN A 21 21.67 -8.73 13.80
N ARG A 22 22.20 -8.81 12.57
CA ARG A 22 23.63 -8.64 12.28
C ARG A 22 24.03 -7.17 12.22
N MET A 23 23.14 -6.31 11.73
CA MET A 23 23.29 -4.87 11.69
C MET A 23 21.94 -4.23 11.98
N THR A 24 21.80 -3.60 13.15
CA THR A 24 20.53 -2.97 13.53
C THR A 24 20.20 -1.86 12.54
N LEU A 25 19.14 -2.07 11.76
CA LEU A 25 18.66 -1.11 10.77
C LEU A 25 17.86 -0.01 11.47
N PRO A 26 17.91 1.24 10.95
CA PRO A 26 16.99 2.28 11.38
C PRO A 26 15.54 1.79 11.31
N HIS A 27 14.72 2.16 12.30
CA HIS A 27 13.34 1.67 12.40
C HIS A 27 12.54 1.89 11.11
N GLU A 28 12.60 3.11 10.56
CA GLU A 28 11.89 3.47 9.34
C GLU A 28 12.35 2.66 8.13
N TRP A 29 13.65 2.38 8.01
CA TRP A 29 14.18 1.56 6.92
C TRP A 29 13.66 0.13 6.99
N ARG A 30 13.70 -0.47 8.19
CA ARG A 30 13.18 -1.82 8.42
C ARG A 30 11.67 -1.88 8.15
N LYS A 31 10.91 -0.87 8.56
CA LYS A 31 9.47 -0.77 8.36
C LYS A 31 9.10 -0.68 6.87
N ALA A 32 9.76 0.22 6.14
CA ALA A 32 9.60 0.37 4.69
C ALA A 32 9.96 -0.91 3.93
N ALA A 33 11.12 -1.50 4.23
CA ALA A 33 11.57 -2.74 3.60
C ALA A 33 10.59 -3.89 3.86
N ALA A 34 10.15 -4.06 5.11
CA ALA A 34 9.20 -5.12 5.47
C ALA A 34 7.85 -4.93 4.74
N PHE A 35 7.40 -3.69 4.54
CA PHE A 35 6.19 -3.41 3.78
C PHE A 35 6.35 -3.80 2.30
N VAL A 36 7.43 -3.36 1.65
CA VAL A 36 7.74 -3.69 0.25
C VAL A 36 7.81 -5.20 0.05
N ILE A 37 8.53 -5.93 0.91
CA ILE A 37 8.63 -7.39 0.83
C ILE A 37 7.25 -8.05 0.89
N ARG A 38 6.34 -7.61 1.77
CA ARG A 38 5.00 -8.18 1.84
C ARG A 38 4.11 -7.85 0.65
N GLN A 39 4.35 -6.72 -0.02
CA GLN A 39 3.43 -6.18 -1.03
C GLN A 39 3.92 -6.31 -2.47
N HIS A 40 5.22 -6.47 -2.72
CA HIS A 40 5.77 -6.39 -4.08
C HIS A 40 5.16 -7.40 -5.06
N MET A 41 4.94 -8.65 -4.63
CA MET A 41 4.28 -9.68 -5.45
C MET A 41 2.75 -9.49 -5.56
N ARG A 42 2.14 -8.81 -4.59
CA ARG A 42 0.69 -8.63 -4.49
C ARG A 42 0.21 -7.41 -5.26
N ALA A 43 0.93 -6.29 -5.16
CA ALA A 43 0.52 -5.00 -5.71
C ALA A 43 0.21 -5.04 -7.22
N PRO A 44 1.03 -5.68 -8.09
CA PRO A 44 0.73 -5.76 -9.52
C PRO A 44 -0.58 -6.48 -9.86
N ARG A 45 -1.09 -7.32 -8.94
CA ARG A 45 -2.23 -8.22 -9.16
C ARG A 45 -3.53 -7.73 -8.51
N LEU A 46 -3.52 -6.59 -7.81
CA LEU A 46 -4.70 -6.09 -7.12
C LEU A 46 -5.74 -5.53 -8.08
N THR A 47 -6.97 -6.05 -7.98
CA THR A 47 -8.14 -5.58 -8.72
C THR A 47 -9.23 -5.01 -7.82
N HIS A 48 -9.30 -5.44 -6.56
CA HIS A 48 -10.36 -5.02 -5.64
C HIS A 48 -10.09 -3.62 -5.06
N PRO A 49 -11.01 -2.64 -5.21
CA PRO A 49 -10.80 -1.27 -4.72
C PRO A 49 -10.46 -1.18 -3.23
N GLY A 50 -11.12 -1.97 -2.38
CA GLY A 50 -10.79 -2.01 -0.95
C GLY A 50 -9.33 -2.39 -0.67
N LYS A 51 -8.81 -3.39 -1.39
CA LYS A 51 -7.41 -3.82 -1.24
C LYS A 51 -6.44 -2.77 -1.78
N ILE A 52 -6.85 -2.00 -2.80
CA ILE A 52 -6.06 -0.89 -3.36
C ILE A 52 -6.01 0.27 -2.36
N VAL A 53 -7.13 0.66 -1.75
CA VAL A 53 -7.16 1.66 -0.67
C VAL A 53 -6.21 1.25 0.45
N ASP A 54 -6.34 0.02 0.93
CA ASP A 54 -5.49 -0.51 2.02
C ASP A 54 -4.00 -0.49 1.62
N LEU A 55 -3.67 -0.78 0.36
CA LEU A 55 -2.30 -0.71 -0.14
C LEU A 55 -1.77 0.74 -0.17
N LEU A 56 -2.53 1.68 -0.73
CA LEU A 56 -2.08 3.08 -0.88
C LEU A 56 -1.82 3.75 0.48
N PHE A 57 -2.72 3.58 1.45
CA PHE A 57 -2.47 4.04 2.83
C PHE A 57 -1.37 3.21 3.51
N GLY A 58 -1.25 1.92 3.17
CA GLY A 58 -0.14 1.08 3.61
C GLY A 58 1.22 1.63 3.19
N ILE A 59 1.36 2.10 1.94
CA ILE A 59 2.59 2.72 1.42
C ILE A 59 2.93 3.96 2.25
N GLU A 60 2.00 4.90 2.40
CA GLU A 60 2.20 6.13 3.19
C GLU A 60 2.58 5.81 4.64
N SER A 61 1.83 4.92 5.29
CA SER A 61 2.10 4.54 6.68
C SER A 61 3.43 3.81 6.86
N SER A 62 3.99 3.21 5.81
CA SER A 62 5.32 2.57 5.83
C SER A 62 6.48 3.57 5.77
N GLY A 63 6.21 4.85 5.52
CA GLY A 63 7.22 5.89 5.35
C GLY A 63 7.69 6.07 3.90
N LEU A 64 7.09 5.36 2.96
CA LEU A 64 7.40 5.47 1.52
C LEU A 64 6.44 6.44 0.84
N SER A 65 6.94 7.15 -0.18
CA SER A 65 6.06 7.79 -1.16
C SER A 65 5.53 6.76 -2.17
N ILE A 66 4.42 7.09 -2.85
CA ILE A 66 3.93 6.27 -3.97
C ILE A 66 5.00 6.17 -5.07
N ALA A 67 5.78 7.23 -5.29
CA ALA A 67 6.85 7.24 -6.29
C ALA A 67 7.96 6.24 -5.95
N ASP A 68 8.42 6.22 -4.69
CA ASP A 68 9.47 5.30 -4.24
C ASP A 68 9.00 3.84 -4.32
N PHE A 69 7.76 3.57 -3.90
CA PHE A 69 7.17 2.25 -4.03
C PHE A 69 7.09 1.80 -5.51
N ASN A 70 6.67 2.71 -6.40
CA ASN A 70 6.58 2.44 -7.83
C ASN A 70 7.93 2.12 -8.49
N ILE A 71 9.04 2.70 -8.01
CA ILE A 71 10.38 2.35 -8.49
C ILE A 71 10.65 0.86 -8.27
N VAL A 72 10.36 0.35 -7.08
CA VAL A 72 10.59 -1.07 -6.74
C VAL A 72 9.69 -1.98 -7.56
N ILE A 73 8.38 -1.69 -7.63
CA ILE A 73 7.45 -2.53 -8.38
C ILE A 73 7.82 -2.58 -9.86
N ARG A 74 8.21 -1.45 -10.44
CA ARG A 74 8.64 -1.40 -11.85
C ARG A 74 9.93 -2.19 -12.07
N ALA A 75 10.88 -2.13 -11.14
CA ALA A 75 12.11 -2.91 -11.24
C ALA A 75 11.85 -4.42 -11.19
N ASP A 76 10.89 -4.87 -10.39
CA ASP A 76 10.58 -6.30 -10.20
C ASP A 76 9.63 -6.87 -11.28
N HIS A 77 8.69 -6.08 -11.79
CA HIS A 77 7.64 -6.54 -12.71
C HIS A 77 7.72 -5.96 -14.14
N GLY A 78 8.64 -5.03 -14.40
CA GLY A 78 8.82 -4.34 -15.69
C GLY A 78 7.73 -3.33 -16.05
N SER A 79 6.59 -3.32 -15.36
CA SER A 79 5.46 -2.41 -15.59
C SER A 79 4.73 -2.08 -14.30
N LEU A 80 3.83 -1.10 -14.35
CA LEU A 80 2.97 -0.72 -13.23
C LEU A 80 1.49 -0.85 -13.60
N PRO A 81 0.65 -1.41 -12.71
CA PRO A 81 -0.79 -1.33 -12.88
C PRO A 81 -1.23 0.15 -12.84
N ARG A 82 -2.26 0.49 -13.62
CA ARG A 82 -2.74 1.87 -13.79
C ARG A 82 -3.02 2.56 -12.45
N TYR A 83 -3.59 1.84 -11.49
CA TYR A 83 -3.92 2.42 -10.19
C TYR A 83 -2.70 2.90 -9.41
N LEU A 84 -1.52 2.30 -9.62
CA LEU A 84 -0.27 2.75 -9.00
C LEU A 84 0.33 3.95 -9.73
N GLN A 85 0.16 4.04 -11.05
CA GLN A 85 0.62 5.19 -11.84
C GLN A 85 -0.06 6.48 -11.35
N ASP A 86 -1.36 6.39 -11.05
CA ASP A 86 -2.17 7.49 -10.52
C ASP A 86 -2.27 7.50 -8.98
N GLY A 87 -1.54 6.60 -8.30
CA GLY A 87 -1.76 6.30 -6.88
C GLY A 87 -1.59 7.50 -5.95
N ALA A 88 -0.68 8.43 -6.28
CA ALA A 88 -0.47 9.66 -5.50
C ALA A 88 -1.69 10.58 -5.55
N ALA A 89 -2.29 10.74 -6.73
CA ALA A 89 -3.51 11.54 -6.90
C ALA A 89 -4.70 10.90 -6.18
N TYR A 90 -4.83 9.57 -6.25
CA TYR A 90 -5.88 8.85 -5.53
C TYR A 90 -5.73 8.95 -4.02
N LEU A 91 -4.50 8.79 -3.50
CA LEU A 91 -4.22 8.93 -2.08
C LEU A 91 -4.55 10.35 -1.60
N ALA A 92 -4.15 11.38 -2.36
CA ALA A 92 -4.48 12.77 -2.05
C ALA A 92 -5.99 13.01 -2.00
N ALA A 93 -6.73 12.52 -3.00
CA ALA A 93 -8.20 12.65 -3.04
C ALA A 93 -8.89 11.95 -1.86
N MET A 94 -8.42 10.76 -1.47
CA MET A 94 -8.96 10.04 -0.32
C MET A 94 -8.67 10.75 1.01
N ARG A 95 -7.49 11.37 1.15
CA ARG A 95 -7.09 12.10 2.38
C ARG A 95 -7.94 13.33 2.69
N VAL A 96 -8.70 13.84 1.74
CA VAL A 96 -9.66 14.94 1.97
C VAL A 96 -10.72 14.54 3.01
N VAL A 97 -11.11 13.26 3.03
CA VAL A 97 -12.06 12.74 4.03
C VAL A 97 -11.29 12.19 5.21
N THR A 98 -11.67 12.65 6.41
CA THR A 98 -11.05 12.33 7.68
C THR A 98 -12.07 11.79 8.67
N GLY A 99 -11.61 11.28 9.81
CA GLY A 99 -12.52 10.82 10.87
C GLY A 99 -13.42 11.93 11.46
N ARG A 100 -13.11 13.21 11.22
CA ARG A 100 -13.95 14.34 11.66
C ARG A 100 -15.23 14.49 10.84
N ASP A 101 -15.23 13.94 9.64
CA ASP A 101 -16.37 13.94 8.72
C ASP A 101 -17.36 12.80 9.02
N ALA A 102 -17.02 11.91 9.96
CA ALA A 102 -17.84 10.78 10.34
C ALA A 102 -19.13 11.23 11.04
N PRO A 103 -20.25 10.50 10.88
CA PRO A 103 -21.49 10.80 11.58
C PRO A 103 -21.29 10.93 13.10
N PRO A 104 -21.91 11.92 13.76
CA PRO A 104 -21.68 12.20 15.18
C PRO A 104 -22.01 11.06 16.15
N ALA A 105 -22.75 10.05 15.70
CA ALA A 105 -23.09 8.87 16.48
C ALA A 105 -21.96 7.83 16.55
N LEU A 106 -21.04 7.82 15.58
CA LEU A 106 -19.98 6.80 15.51
C LEU A 106 -18.87 7.07 16.51
N ARG A 107 -18.26 6.01 17.06
CA ARG A 107 -17.15 6.10 18.01
C ARG A 107 -16.06 5.08 17.71
N GLY A 108 -14.81 5.45 18.02
CA GLY A 108 -13.67 4.54 17.97
C GLY A 108 -13.53 3.79 16.65
N ALA A 109 -13.58 2.45 16.70
CA ALA A 109 -13.40 1.58 15.54
C ALA A 109 -14.47 1.80 14.44
N GLU A 110 -15.67 2.24 14.79
CA GLU A 110 -16.74 2.51 13.83
C GLU A 110 -16.37 3.67 12.90
N ILE A 111 -15.65 4.67 13.41
CA ILE A 111 -15.13 5.79 12.62
C ILE A 111 -14.13 5.26 11.58
N GLY A 112 -13.25 4.33 11.98
CA GLY A 112 -12.29 3.70 11.07
C GLY A 112 -12.97 2.88 9.95
N ALA A 113 -14.00 2.11 10.30
CA ALA A 113 -14.78 1.34 9.31
C ALA A 113 -15.53 2.25 8.33
N TRP A 114 -16.12 3.34 8.84
CA TRP A 114 -16.78 4.35 8.03
C TRP A 114 -15.78 5.04 7.10
N LEU A 115 -14.62 5.45 7.63
CA LEU A 115 -13.59 6.16 6.88
C LEU A 115 -13.05 5.30 5.73
N ARG A 116 -12.76 4.02 6.01
CA ARG A 116 -12.38 3.06 4.98
C ARG A 116 -13.45 2.93 3.90
N THR A 117 -14.72 2.88 4.28
CA THR A 117 -15.84 2.81 3.32
C THR A 117 -15.94 4.07 2.46
N ALA A 118 -15.73 5.25 3.05
CA ALA A 118 -15.71 6.52 2.33
C ALA A 118 -14.55 6.57 1.32
N HIS A 119 -13.34 6.19 1.72
CA HIS A 119 -12.17 6.11 0.84
C HIS A 119 -12.39 5.14 -0.33
N ILE A 120 -12.99 3.98 -0.08
CA ILE A 120 -13.34 3.02 -1.14
C ILE A 120 -14.31 3.63 -2.15
N ARG A 121 -15.31 4.40 -1.69
CA ARG A 121 -16.26 5.09 -2.57
C ARG A 121 -15.57 6.13 -3.46
N ILE A 122 -14.67 6.93 -2.88
CA ILE A 122 -13.88 7.92 -3.62
C ILE A 122 -13.03 7.22 -4.68
N LEU A 123 -12.29 6.18 -4.30
CA LEU A 123 -11.44 5.45 -5.23
C LEU A 123 -12.25 4.85 -6.39
N LYS A 124 -13.39 4.21 -6.10
CA LYS A 124 -14.26 3.64 -7.13
C LYS A 124 -14.70 4.69 -8.15
N LYS A 125 -15.11 5.88 -7.69
CA LYS A 125 -15.49 6.98 -8.58
C LYS A 125 -14.33 7.38 -9.51
N LEU A 126 -13.13 7.56 -8.95
CA LEU A 126 -11.95 7.96 -9.71
C LEU A 126 -11.48 6.89 -10.71
N LEU A 127 -11.63 5.60 -10.37
CA LEU A 127 -11.31 4.51 -11.28
C LEU A 127 -12.29 4.47 -12.47
N LEU A 128 -13.59 4.72 -12.24
CA LEU A 128 -14.61 4.76 -13.29
C LEU A 128 -14.47 5.98 -14.23
N GLU A 129 -14.07 7.15 -13.71
CA GLU A 129 -13.86 8.35 -14.53
C GLU A 129 -12.66 8.25 -15.49
N LYS A 130 -11.82 7.22 -15.30
CA LYS A 130 -10.61 7.00 -16.08
C LYS A 130 -10.70 5.80 -17.01
N GLU A 131 -11.75 5.00 -16.94
CA GLU A 131 -12.07 3.96 -17.95
C GLU A 131 -12.64 4.61 -19.22
#